data_AF-A0A9E4VKL7-F1
#
_entry.id   AF-A0A9E4VKL7-F1
#
_cell.length_a   1.000
_cell.length_b   1.000
_cell.length_c   1.000
_cell.angle_alpha   90.00
_cell.angle_beta   90.00
_cell.angle_gamma   90.00
#
_symmetry.space_group_name_H-M   'P 1'
#
loop_
_entity.id
_entity.type
_entity.pdbx_description
1 polymer ?
#
loop_
_entity_poly.entity_id
_entity_poly.type
_entity_poly.pdbx_seq_one_letter_code
_entity_poly.pdbx_strand_id
1 'polypeptide(L)' 'KTPDWCLEATKALCQYIWETYGRFPATVDPMEMNVWFQAQHLETDFYDEYYQPGAYHQAVKDHMAVWHGAQ' A
#
# COMPACT_ATOMS: atom_id res chain seq x y z
N LYS A 1 -16.27 31.69 5.76
CA LYS A 1 -15.73 31.51 7.13
C LYS A 1 -16.26 30.18 7.65
N THR A 2 -15.45 29.40 8.36
CA THR A 2 -15.88 28.12 8.95
C THR A 2 -16.97 28.38 10.00
N PRO A 3 -18.10 27.65 9.99
CA PRO A 3 -19.15 27.78 11.01
C PRO A 3 -18.67 27.40 12.42
N ASP A 4 -19.19 28.06 13.45
CA ASP A 4 -18.78 27.83 14.85
C ASP A 4 -18.98 26.37 15.29
N TRP A 5 -20.10 25.76 14.90
CA TRP A 5 -20.36 24.35 15.25
C TRP A 5 -19.32 23.39 14.68
N CYS A 6 -18.73 23.69 13.51
CA CYS A 6 -17.67 22.87 12.95
C CYS A 6 -16.41 22.95 13.81
N LEU A 7 -16.07 24.15 14.29
CA LEU A 7 -14.92 24.36 15.17
C LEU A 7 -15.10 23.60 16.49
N GLU A 8 -16.29 23.68 17.09
CA GLU A 8 -16.59 22.97 18.34
C GLU A 8 -16.58 21.46 18.15
N ALA A 9 -17.16 20.95 17.05
CA ALA A 9 -17.12 19.52 16.73
C ALA A 9 -15.68 19.00 16.53
N THR A 10 -14.82 19.75 15.84
CA THR A 10 -13.40 19.38 15.67
C THR A 10 -12.66 19.34 17.00
N LYS A 11 -12.84 20.35 17.87
CA LYS A 11 -12.22 20.38 19.20
C LYS A 11 -12.65 19.18 20.04
N ALA A 12 -13.96 18.89 20.08
CA ALA A 12 -14.50 17.77 20.83
C ALA A 12 -13.91 16.43 20.36
N LEU A 13 -13.80 16.22 19.05
CA LEU A 13 -13.19 15.02 18.49
C LEU A 13 -11.69 14.90 18.85
N CYS A 14 -10.92 15.98 18.66
CA CYS A 14 -9.50 15.99 18.99
C CYS A 14 -9.25 15.74 20.48
N GLN A 15 -10.06 16.34 21.35
CA GLN A 15 -9.94 16.15 22.80
C GLN A 15 -10.27 14.71 23.20
N TYR A 16 -11.34 14.14 22.66
CA TYR A 16 -11.67 12.72 22.85
C TYR A 16 -10.52 11.80 22.42
N ILE A 17 -9.94 12.04 21.22
CA ILE A 17 -8.84 11.21 20.72
C ILE A 17 -7.62 11.30 21.65
N TRP A 18 -7.24 12.50 22.07
CA TRP A 18 -6.08 12.69 22.93
C TRP A 18 -6.30 12.09 24.33
N GLU A 19 -7.45 12.36 24.96
CA GLU A 19 -7.75 11.88 26.31
C GLU A 19 -7.92 10.35 26.36
N THR A 20 -8.44 9.74 25.29
CA THR A 20 -8.68 8.29 25.23
C THR A 20 -7.44 7.51 24.79
N TYR A 21 -6.72 7.99 23.78
CA TYR A 21 -5.66 7.21 23.10
C TYR A 21 -4.25 7.78 23.33
N GLY A 22 -4.11 9.03 23.77
CA GLY A 22 -2.81 9.68 24.00
C GLY A 22 -1.96 9.86 22.73
N ARG A 23 -2.53 9.65 21.54
CA ARG A 23 -1.82 9.74 20.25
C ARG A 23 -2.76 10.10 19.11
N PHE A 24 -2.16 10.54 18.01
CA PHE A 24 -2.81 10.67 16.70
C PHE A 24 -2.01 9.91 15.64
N PRO A 25 -2.66 9.18 14.71
CA PRO A 25 -4.07 8.81 14.69
C PRO A 25 -4.45 7.86 15.83
N ALA A 26 -5.75 7.84 16.19
CA ALA A 26 -6.24 7.09 17.35
C ALA A 26 -5.90 5.58 17.29
N THR A 27 -6.13 4.95 16.13
CA THR A 27 -6.14 3.48 16.00
C THR A 27 -5.17 2.93 14.95
N VAL A 28 -4.55 3.80 14.14
CA VAL A 28 -3.57 3.41 13.12
C VAL A 28 -2.25 4.12 13.38
N ASP A 29 -1.17 3.59 12.81
CA ASP A 29 0.14 4.20 12.99
C ASP A 29 0.25 5.53 12.23
N PRO A 30 1.02 6.50 12.77
CA PRO A 30 1.24 7.79 12.10
C PRO A 30 1.87 7.65 10.71
N MET A 31 2.60 6.55 10.49
CA MET A 31 3.17 6.17 9.21
C MET A 31 2.66 4.78 8.84
N GLU A 32 1.51 4.74 8.18
CA GLU A 32 0.91 3.51 7.70
C GLU A 32 1.06 3.39 6.18
N MET A 33 1.38 2.19 5.72
CA MET A 33 1.52 1.84 4.32
C MET A 33 0.36 0.94 3.90
N ASN A 34 -0.78 1.57 3.62
CA ASN A 34 -2.03 0.88 3.32
C ASN A 34 -1.99 0.06 2.02
N VAL A 35 -1.13 0.45 1.07
CA VAL A 35 -0.92 -0.28 -0.18
C VAL A 35 0.57 -0.38 -0.44
N TRP A 36 1.05 -1.61 -0.59
CA TRP A 36 2.41 -1.92 -1.02
C TRP A 36 2.35 -2.71 -2.32
N PHE A 37 3.07 -2.25 -3.32
CA PHE A 37 3.25 -2.95 -4.57
C PHE A 37 4.75 -3.00 -4.89
N GLN A 38 5.26 -4.21 -5.10
CA GLN A 38 6.63 -4.43 -5.51
C GLN A 38 6.63 -4.79 -7.00
N ALA A 39 7.19 -3.90 -7.82
CA ALA A 39 7.52 -4.20 -9.21
C ALA A 39 9.00 -4.60 -9.28
N GLN A 40 9.27 -5.82 -9.70
CA GLN A 40 10.63 -6.32 -9.89
C GLN A 40 10.67 -7.31 -11.05
N HIS A 41 11.84 -7.49 -11.65
CA HIS A 41 12.06 -8.60 -12.57
C HIS A 41 12.27 -9.87 -11.75
N LEU A 42 11.32 -10.79 -11.84
CA LEU A 42 11.47 -12.12 -11.27
C LEU A 42 12.57 -12.86 -12.05
N GLU A 43 13.46 -13.55 -11.34
CA GLU A 43 14.42 -14.47 -11.97
C GLU A 43 13.68 -15.74 -12.41
N THR A 44 13.26 -15.80 -13.67
CA THR A 44 12.47 -16.93 -14.17
C THR A 44 13.27 -18.24 -14.22
N ASP A 45 14.57 -18.16 -14.47
CA ASP A 45 15.44 -19.34 -14.65
C ASP A 45 15.48 -20.22 -13.38
N PHE A 46 15.52 -19.61 -12.20
CA PHE A 46 15.44 -20.32 -10.93
C PHE A 46 14.13 -21.12 -10.79
N TYR A 47 13.01 -20.51 -11.18
CA TYR A 47 11.71 -21.18 -11.08
C TYR A 47 11.56 -22.27 -12.14
N ASP A 48 12.13 -22.08 -13.32
CA ASP A 48 12.13 -23.09 -14.38
C ASP A 48 12.96 -24.32 -13.99
N GLU A 49 14.03 -24.16 -13.21
CA GLU A 49 14.88 -25.27 -12.74
C GLU A 49 14.26 -26.04 -11.55
N TYR A 50 13.66 -25.33 -10.59
CA TYR A 50 13.29 -25.91 -9.30
C TYR A 50 11.78 -26.07 -9.06
N TYR A 51 10.91 -25.51 -9.90
CA TYR A 51 9.46 -25.52 -9.69
C TYR A 51 8.68 -26.14 -10.87
N GLN A 52 7.39 -26.40 -10.65
CA GLN A 52 6.49 -26.94 -11.66
C GLN A 52 5.98 -25.85 -12.62
N PRO A 53 5.59 -26.21 -13.86
CA PRO A 53 4.94 -25.28 -14.79
C PRO A 53 3.76 -24.54 -14.12
N GLY A 54 3.74 -23.21 -14.24
CA GLY A 54 2.75 -22.35 -13.59
C GLY A 54 3.19 -21.71 -12.27
N ALA A 55 4.46 -21.90 -11.87
CA ALA A 55 5.03 -21.25 -10.68
C ALA A 55 5.05 -19.71 -10.74
N TYR A 56 4.97 -19.14 -11.94
CA TYR A 56 4.80 -17.71 -12.18
C TYR A 56 3.87 -17.48 -13.38
N HIS A 57 3.29 -16.28 -13.45
CA HIS A 57 2.33 -15.93 -14.50
C HIS A 57 3.02 -15.74 -15.86
N GLN A 58 2.35 -16.09 -16.96
CA GLN A 58 2.91 -15.94 -18.32
C GLN A 58 3.37 -14.51 -18.65
N ALA A 59 2.69 -13.50 -18.10
CA ALA A 59 3.09 -12.09 -18.25
C ALA A 59 4.49 -11.79 -17.66
N VAL A 60 4.92 -12.53 -16.63
CA VAL A 60 6.28 -12.42 -16.07
C VAL A 60 7.29 -13.09 -17.01
N LYS A 61 6.92 -14.21 -17.62
CA LYS A 61 7.74 -14.88 -18.65
C LYS A 61 8.01 -13.97 -19.84
N ASP A 62 6.95 -13.31 -20.31
CA ASP A 62 7.00 -12.47 -21.51
C ASP A 62 7.31 -11.00 -21.18
N HIS A 63 7.85 -10.72 -19.98
CA HIS A 63 8.04 -9.38 -19.44
C HIS A 63 8.69 -8.43 -20.46
N MET A 64 9.80 -8.84 -21.07
CA MET A 64 10.51 -8.00 -22.04
C MET A 64 9.66 -7.67 -23.27
N ALA A 65 8.89 -8.63 -23.78
CA ALA A 65 8.03 -8.41 -24.94
C ALA A 65 6.82 -7.54 -24.59
N VAL A 66 6.15 -7.82 -23.46
CA VAL A 66 4.92 -7.15 -23.08
C VAL A 66 5.19 -5.73 -22.56
N TRP A 67 6.25 -5.53 -21.76
CA TRP A 67 6.46 -4.28 -21.01
C TRP A 67 7.57 -3.40 -21.61
N HIS A 68 8.46 -3.98 -22.42
CA HIS A 68 9.58 -3.26 -23.04
C HIS A 68 9.62 -3.36 -24.58
N GLY A 69 8.74 -4.14 -25.22
CA GLY A 69 8.79 -4.42 -26.65
C GLY A 69 8.32 -3.29 -27.58
N ALA A 70 7.84 -2.18 -27.04
CA ALA A 70 7.37 -1.02 -27.82
C ALA A 70 8.42 0.11 -27.94
N GLN A 71 9.71 -0.18 -27.70
CA GLN A 71 10.81 0.76 -27.89
C GLN A 71 11.40 0.70 -29.30
#